data_AF-A0A946KAA0-F1
#
_entry.id   AF-A0A946KAA0-F1
#
_cell.length_a   1.000
_cell.length_b   1.000
_cell.length_c   1.000
_cell.angle_alpha   90.00
_cell.angle_beta   90.00
_cell.angle_gamma   90.00
#
_symmetry.space_group_name_H-M   'P 1'
#
loop_
_entity.id
_entity.type
_entity.pdbx_description
1 polymer ?
#
loop_
_entity_poly.entity_id
_entity_poly.type
_entity_poly.pdbx_seq_one_letter_code
_entity_poly.pdbx_strand_id
1 'polypeptide(L)'
;MERSARRDGASMRSLVRRAAKVNEDRKERTEILATTKDAMSNPMYLLASLLLMLTMNFGPSLAAPFVSKGLFTYPAIPGIVPSGCFSARVRVHDDQAWRPLFTMETVGPAKTKSGIHSRGIYESVTGLSSSWCTFEMDVPVTVEITKLSSGDIETCVIRPISRQLTPVISDDKRSVSFQIEPRFAEQTTAKSKQVSVNVAVEINGQT
;
A
#
# COMPACT_ATOMS: atom_id res chain seq x y z
N MET A 1 60.39 -76.38 -13.65
CA MET A 1 59.56 -75.37 -14.34
C MET A 1 58.16 -75.44 -13.77
N GLU A 2 57.85 -74.63 -12.76
CA GLU A 2 56.53 -74.63 -12.13
C GLU A 2 56.33 -73.28 -11.45
N ARG A 3 55.70 -72.32 -12.16
CA ARG A 3 55.19 -71.02 -11.65
C ARG A 3 54.53 -70.24 -12.79
N SER A 4 53.47 -70.79 -13.38
CA SER A 4 52.67 -70.07 -14.41
C SER A 4 51.16 -70.26 -14.25
N ALA A 5 50.65 -70.40 -13.02
CA ALA A 5 49.22 -70.61 -12.78
C ALA A 5 48.62 -69.77 -11.62
N ARG A 6 49.35 -68.81 -11.02
CA ARG A 6 48.85 -68.02 -9.87
C ARG A 6 48.50 -66.55 -10.16
N ARG A 7 48.67 -66.03 -11.39
CA ARG A 7 48.37 -64.61 -11.69
C ARG A 7 46.97 -64.35 -12.28
N ASP A 8 46.31 -65.33 -12.90
CA ASP A 8 45.06 -65.06 -13.62
C ASP A 8 43.79 -65.11 -12.75
N GLY A 9 43.82 -65.83 -11.62
CA GLY A 9 42.67 -65.95 -10.72
C GLY A 9 42.33 -64.69 -9.92
N ALA A 10 43.30 -63.79 -9.71
CA ALA A 10 43.11 -62.53 -8.99
C ALA A 10 42.51 -61.43 -9.89
N SER A 11 42.87 -61.42 -11.18
CA SER A 11 42.38 -60.46 -12.17
C SER A 11 40.88 -60.63 -12.43
N MET A 12 40.44 -61.88 -12.62
CA MET A 12 39.04 -62.20 -12.95
C MET A 12 38.06 -61.88 -11.81
N ARG A 13 38.45 -62.11 -10.55
CA ARG A 13 37.63 -61.73 -9.37
C ARG A 13 37.48 -60.22 -9.21
N SER A 14 38.49 -59.45 -9.59
CA SER A 14 38.43 -57.98 -9.55
C SER A 14 37.48 -57.40 -10.61
N LEU A 15 37.45 -58.01 -11.80
CA LEU A 15 36.55 -57.63 -12.89
C LEU A 15 35.10 -57.97 -12.56
N VAL A 16 34.83 -59.14 -11.98
CA VAL A 16 33.48 -59.53 -11.53
C VAL A 16 32.96 -58.59 -10.45
N ARG A 17 33.78 -58.20 -9.47
CA ARG A 17 33.38 -57.21 -8.44
C ARG A 17 33.10 -55.83 -9.04
N ARG A 18 33.90 -55.39 -10.03
CA ARG A 18 33.65 -54.11 -10.71
C ARG A 18 32.36 -54.16 -11.54
N ALA A 19 32.09 -55.26 -12.24
CA ALA A 19 30.85 -55.43 -12.99
C ALA A 19 29.61 -55.46 -12.08
N ALA A 20 29.69 -56.14 -10.93
CA ALA A 20 28.61 -56.14 -9.93
C ALA A 20 28.35 -54.73 -9.39
N LYS A 21 29.39 -53.97 -9.06
CA LYS A 21 29.25 -52.59 -8.56
C LYS A 21 28.65 -51.63 -9.60
N VAL A 22 29.01 -51.79 -10.88
CA VAL A 22 28.43 -50.99 -11.97
C VAL A 22 26.95 -51.31 -12.17
N ASN A 23 26.53 -52.56 -11.99
CA ASN A 23 25.11 -52.93 -12.05
C ASN A 23 24.32 -52.38 -10.86
N GLU A 24 24.88 -52.38 -9.65
CA GLU A 24 24.26 -51.77 -8.46
C GLU A 24 24.08 -50.26 -8.65
N ASP A 25 25.14 -49.55 -9.06
CA ASP A 25 25.09 -48.10 -9.34
C ASP A 25 24.09 -47.76 -10.45
N ARG A 26 23.95 -48.64 -11.46
CA ARG A 26 22.95 -48.46 -12.54
C ARG A 26 21.53 -48.66 -12.02
N LYS A 27 21.31 -49.60 -11.10
CA LYS A 27 20.02 -49.87 -10.47
C LYS A 27 19.59 -48.70 -9.58
N GLU A 28 20.49 -48.17 -8.76
CA GLU A 28 20.25 -46.97 -7.93
C GLU A 28 19.90 -45.76 -8.81
N ARG A 29 20.64 -45.54 -9.90
CA ARG A 29 20.33 -44.44 -10.83
C ARG A 29 18.96 -44.59 -11.49
N THR A 30 18.55 -45.81 -11.82
CA THR A 30 17.21 -46.04 -12.38
C THR A 30 16.09 -45.88 -11.35
N GLU A 31 16.31 -46.22 -10.07
CA GLU A 31 15.36 -45.96 -9.00
C GLU A 31 15.19 -44.46 -8.73
N ILE A 32 16.30 -43.71 -8.65
CA ILE A 32 16.25 -42.24 -8.48
C ILE A 32 15.48 -41.60 -9.64
N LEU A 33 15.75 -42.04 -10.89
CA LEU A 33 15.07 -41.51 -12.07
C LEU A 33 13.57 -41.83 -12.09
N ALA A 34 13.17 -43.01 -11.62
CA ALA A 34 11.77 -43.40 -11.47
C ALA A 34 11.05 -42.54 -10.42
N THR A 35 11.66 -42.34 -9.24
CA THR A 35 11.10 -41.48 -8.19
C THR A 35 10.97 -40.01 -8.61
N THR A 36 11.88 -39.47 -9.42
CA THR A 36 11.75 -38.10 -9.95
C THR A 36 10.65 -37.94 -10.99
N LYS A 37 10.36 -38.98 -11.77
CA LYS A 37 9.30 -38.93 -12.80
C LYS A 37 7.90 -39.00 -12.19
N ASP A 38 7.74 -39.74 -11.10
CA ASP A 38 6.47 -39.82 -10.36
C ASP A 38 6.18 -38.55 -9.55
N ALA A 39 7.22 -37.87 -9.04
CA ALA A 39 7.08 -36.58 -8.36
C ALA A 39 6.66 -35.43 -9.31
N MET A 40 7.08 -35.47 -10.58
CA MET A 40 6.75 -34.46 -11.60
C MET A 40 5.39 -34.66 -12.28
N SER A 41 4.72 -35.79 -12.06
CA SER A 41 3.43 -36.15 -12.68
C SER A 41 2.22 -35.78 -11.80
N ASN A 42 2.44 -35.50 -10.52
CA ASN A 42 1.35 -35.32 -9.57
C ASN A 42 0.87 -33.85 -9.53
N PRO A 43 -0.38 -33.56 -9.94
CA PRO A 43 -0.91 -32.21 -10.06
C PRO A 43 -0.97 -31.45 -8.72
N MET A 44 -0.94 -32.17 -7.59
CA MET A 44 -0.87 -31.57 -6.26
C MET A 44 0.43 -30.79 -6.02
N TYR A 45 1.58 -31.26 -6.54
CA TYR A 45 2.85 -30.55 -6.38
C TYR A 45 2.97 -29.32 -7.28
N LEU A 46 2.35 -29.37 -8.47
CA LEU A 46 2.21 -28.21 -9.34
C LEU A 46 1.31 -27.15 -8.70
N LEU A 47 0.16 -27.55 -8.13
CA LEU A 47 -0.74 -26.65 -7.42
C LEU A 47 -0.09 -26.06 -6.16
N ALA A 48 0.62 -26.86 -5.37
CA ALA A 48 1.35 -26.38 -4.20
C ALA A 48 2.47 -25.38 -4.57
N SER A 49 3.18 -25.62 -5.67
CA SER A 49 4.22 -24.71 -6.17
C SER A 49 3.62 -23.41 -6.71
N LEU A 50 2.47 -23.48 -7.38
CA LEU A 50 1.72 -22.32 -7.86
C LEU A 50 1.15 -21.49 -6.69
N LEU A 51 0.66 -22.15 -5.63
CA LEU A 51 0.15 -21.50 -4.41
C LEU A 51 1.28 -20.83 -3.62
N LEU A 52 2.48 -21.44 -3.59
CA LEU A 52 3.67 -20.84 -3.00
C LEU A 52 4.14 -19.61 -3.79
N MET A 53 4.10 -19.66 -5.12
CA MET A 53 4.40 -18.52 -5.99
C MET A 53 3.34 -17.40 -5.88
N LEU A 54 2.06 -17.74 -5.69
CA LEU A 54 1.01 -16.75 -5.44
C LEU A 54 1.19 -16.05 -4.08
N THR A 55 1.52 -16.80 -3.03
CA THR A 55 1.72 -16.22 -1.69
C THR A 55 2.97 -15.37 -1.57
N MET A 56 3.97 -15.56 -2.45
CA MET A 56 5.14 -14.66 -2.51
C MET A 56 4.94 -13.41 -3.37
N ASN A 57 3.92 -13.36 -4.23
CA ASN A 57 3.56 -12.17 -5.02
C ASN A 57 2.50 -11.27 -4.36
N PHE A 58 1.86 -11.74 -3.29
CA PHE A 58 0.88 -10.98 -2.49
C PHE A 58 1.35 -10.76 -1.04
N GLY A 59 2.67 -10.64 -0.84
CA GLY A 59 3.15 -10.02 0.39
C GLY A 59 2.67 -8.57 0.43
N PRO A 60 2.21 -8.03 1.58
CA PRO A 60 2.03 -6.59 1.70
C PRO A 60 3.38 -5.97 1.35
N SER A 61 3.38 -5.15 0.29
CA SER A 61 4.57 -4.40 -0.10
C SER A 61 5.02 -3.62 1.13
N LEU A 62 6.07 -4.11 1.80
CA LEU A 62 6.89 -3.33 2.72
C LEU A 62 7.75 -2.40 1.86
N ALA A 63 7.11 -1.61 1.00
CA ALA A 63 7.70 -0.40 0.52
C ALA A 63 8.01 0.39 1.80
N ALA A 64 9.29 0.52 2.12
CA ALA A 64 9.75 1.47 3.11
C ALA A 64 9.00 2.78 2.84
N PRO A 65 8.46 3.47 3.87
CA PRO A 65 7.79 4.74 3.65
C PRO A 65 8.78 5.61 2.90
N PHE A 66 8.52 5.85 1.61
CA PHE A 66 9.32 6.76 0.83
C PHE A 66 9.08 8.08 1.51
N VAL A 67 10.00 8.54 2.36
CA VAL A 67 9.91 9.89 2.92
C VAL A 67 10.35 10.77 1.77
N SER A 68 9.41 11.25 0.93
CA SER A 68 9.76 12.33 0.02
C SER A 68 10.13 13.49 0.92
N LYS A 69 11.31 14.03 0.70
CA LYS A 69 11.77 15.20 1.45
C LYS A 69 10.65 16.24 1.42
N GLY A 70 10.23 16.67 2.60
CA GLY A 70 9.26 17.74 2.69
C GLY A 70 7.79 17.38 2.63
N LEU A 71 7.39 16.11 2.72
CA LEU A 71 5.98 15.73 2.88
C LEU A 71 5.84 14.62 3.93
N PHE A 72 5.08 14.90 4.98
CA PHE A 72 4.79 13.98 6.06
C PHE A 72 3.28 13.80 6.25
N THR A 73 2.82 12.55 6.26
CA THR A 73 1.42 12.19 6.47
C THR A 73 1.30 11.37 7.74
N TYR A 74 0.20 11.55 8.48
CA TYR A 74 -0.03 10.81 9.70
C TYR A 74 -0.67 9.44 9.41
N PRO A 75 -0.31 8.39 10.16
CA PRO A 75 -0.99 7.09 10.07
C PRO A 75 -2.43 7.18 10.57
N ALA A 76 -3.21 6.15 10.30
CA ALA A 76 -4.55 6.02 10.86
C ALA A 76 -4.52 6.00 12.39
N ILE A 77 -5.51 6.64 13.02
CA ILE A 77 -5.60 6.73 14.47
C ILE A 77 -6.30 5.47 15.00
N PRO A 78 -5.66 4.67 15.88
CA PRO A 78 -6.27 3.47 16.44
C PRO A 78 -7.62 3.75 17.10
N GLY A 79 -8.64 2.95 16.75
CA GLY A 79 -9.99 3.08 17.31
C GLY A 79 -10.84 4.20 16.71
N ILE A 80 -10.33 4.96 15.73
CA ILE A 80 -11.10 5.98 15.02
C ILE A 80 -11.34 5.52 13.58
N VAL A 81 -12.60 5.52 13.16
CA VAL A 81 -13.01 5.21 11.79
C VAL A 81 -12.82 6.45 10.91
N PRO A 82 -12.24 6.33 9.70
CA PRO A 82 -12.13 7.47 8.79
C PRO A 82 -13.50 7.91 8.28
N SER A 83 -13.55 9.13 7.77
CA SER A 83 -14.71 9.76 7.13
C SER A 83 -15.38 8.84 6.11
N GLY A 84 -16.71 8.73 6.22
CA GLY A 84 -17.55 8.00 5.27
C GLY A 84 -17.94 8.83 4.04
N CYS A 85 -17.77 10.15 4.11
CA CYS A 85 -18.17 11.09 3.04
C CYS A 85 -17.06 11.28 1.99
N PHE A 86 -15.82 11.43 2.46
CA PHE A 86 -14.65 11.76 1.63
C PHE A 86 -13.40 10.99 2.05
N SER A 87 -12.56 10.65 1.07
CA SER A 87 -11.16 10.25 1.28
C SER A 87 -10.23 11.27 0.65
N ALA A 88 -9.01 11.40 1.17
CA ALA A 88 -8.03 12.32 0.62
C ALA A 88 -6.66 11.64 0.46
N ARG A 89 -5.91 12.11 -0.52
CA ARG A 89 -4.51 11.73 -0.74
C ARG A 89 -3.71 12.94 -1.18
N VAL A 90 -2.40 12.89 -0.93
CA VAL A 90 -1.47 13.97 -1.23
C VAL A 90 -0.21 13.42 -1.87
N ARG A 91 0.40 14.21 -2.75
CA ARG A 91 1.71 13.95 -3.33
C ARG A 91 2.50 15.25 -3.46
N VAL A 92 3.82 15.16 -3.57
CA VAL A 92 4.63 16.30 -4.02
C VAL A 92 4.23 16.63 -5.47
N HIS A 93 4.18 17.91 -5.84
CA HIS A 93 3.58 18.40 -7.09
C HIS A 93 4.07 17.67 -8.36
N ASP A 94 5.34 17.29 -8.41
CA ASP A 94 5.98 16.59 -9.54
C ASP A 94 6.25 15.09 -9.29
N ASP A 95 5.77 14.55 -8.17
CA ASP A 95 5.92 13.14 -7.83
C ASP A 95 4.73 12.33 -8.39
N GLN A 96 4.95 11.03 -8.63
CA GLN A 96 3.90 10.09 -9.00
C GLN A 96 3.37 9.34 -7.77
N ALA A 97 4.09 9.36 -6.65
CA ALA A 97 3.72 8.64 -5.44
C ALA A 97 2.64 9.37 -4.62
N TRP A 98 1.40 8.90 -4.72
CA TRP A 98 0.32 9.32 -3.84
C TRP A 98 0.41 8.70 -2.44
N ARG A 99 0.13 9.50 -1.42
CA ARG A 99 0.07 9.09 -0.02
C ARG A 99 -1.35 9.29 0.51
N PRO A 100 -1.95 8.28 1.17
CA PRO A 100 -3.25 8.47 1.78
C PRO A 100 -3.17 9.45 2.96
N LEU A 101 -4.21 10.25 3.12
CA LEU A 101 -4.44 11.08 4.30
C LEU A 101 -5.53 10.44 5.16
N PHE A 102 -5.30 10.39 6.48
CA PHE A 102 -6.35 9.98 7.39
C PHE A 102 -7.38 11.12 7.52
N THR A 103 -8.55 10.91 6.93
CA THR A 103 -9.65 11.88 6.96
C THR A 103 -10.54 11.59 8.16
N MET A 104 -10.58 12.52 9.12
CA MET A 104 -11.51 12.52 10.24
C MET A 104 -12.86 13.06 9.82
N GLU A 105 -13.91 12.69 10.54
CA GLU A 105 -15.27 13.21 10.36
C GLU A 105 -15.86 13.59 11.70
N THR A 106 -16.44 14.79 11.76
CA THR A 106 -17.27 15.23 12.89
C THR A 106 -18.70 15.38 12.42
N VAL A 107 -19.64 14.75 13.12
CA VAL A 107 -21.06 14.78 12.80
C VAL A 107 -21.83 15.49 13.91
N GLY A 108 -22.68 16.44 13.53
CA GLY A 108 -23.54 17.16 14.46
C GLY A 108 -24.52 16.19 15.14
N PRO A 109 -24.50 16.11 16.48
CA PRO A 109 -25.33 15.16 17.20
C PRO A 109 -26.81 15.56 17.13
N ALA A 110 -27.70 14.57 17.15
CA ALA A 110 -29.11 14.85 17.39
C ALA A 110 -29.27 15.47 18.78
N LYS A 111 -29.99 16.59 18.87
CA LYS A 111 -30.22 17.30 20.13
C LYS A 111 -30.81 16.39 21.23
N THR A 112 -31.70 15.49 20.86
CA THR A 112 -32.28 14.47 21.78
C THR A 112 -31.25 13.50 22.36
N LYS A 113 -30.13 13.27 21.67
CA LYS A 113 -29.05 12.36 22.09
C LYS A 113 -27.97 13.06 22.94
N SER A 114 -28.09 14.37 23.18
CA SER A 114 -27.04 15.18 23.82
C SER A 114 -27.24 15.45 25.32
N GLY A 115 -28.31 14.91 25.91
CA GLY A 115 -28.58 15.02 27.35
C GLY A 115 -28.66 16.46 27.85
N ILE A 116 -28.06 16.71 29.03
CA ILE A 116 -28.08 18.00 29.76
C ILE A 116 -27.33 19.12 28.99
N HIS A 117 -26.51 18.75 28.00
CA HIS A 117 -25.69 19.68 27.19
C HIS A 117 -26.38 20.14 25.89
N SER A 118 -27.66 19.82 25.70
CA SER A 118 -28.45 20.18 24.53
C SER A 118 -28.62 21.68 24.27
N ARG A 119 -28.29 22.55 25.23
CA ARG A 119 -28.35 24.01 25.08
C ARG A 119 -27.33 24.57 24.09
N GLY A 120 -26.22 23.88 23.86
CA GLY A 120 -25.19 24.27 22.89
C GLY A 120 -25.36 23.65 21.51
N ILE A 121 -26.38 22.81 21.30
CA ILE A 121 -26.59 22.09 20.05
C ILE A 121 -27.77 22.69 19.31
N TYR A 122 -27.44 23.30 18.18
CA TYR A 122 -28.42 23.82 17.25
C TYR A 122 -29.04 22.65 16.47
N GLU A 123 -30.37 22.58 16.41
CA GLU A 123 -31.05 21.51 15.66
C GLU A 123 -30.64 21.52 14.19
N SER A 124 -30.36 22.70 13.64
CA SER A 124 -29.89 22.91 12.27
C SER A 124 -28.59 22.22 11.93
N VAL A 125 -27.75 21.83 12.91
CA VAL A 125 -26.51 21.09 12.65
C VAL A 125 -26.67 19.59 12.79
N THR A 126 -27.85 19.10 13.19
CA THR A 126 -28.09 17.67 13.37
C THR A 126 -27.87 16.93 12.05
N GLY A 127 -26.96 15.95 12.07
CA GLY A 127 -26.64 15.14 10.89
C GLY A 127 -25.79 15.86 9.84
N LEU A 128 -25.46 17.15 10.02
CA LEU A 128 -24.42 17.78 9.22
C LEU A 128 -23.07 17.21 9.63
N SER A 129 -22.26 16.84 8.65
CA SER A 129 -20.89 16.40 8.88
C SER A 129 -19.89 17.41 8.34
N SER A 130 -18.67 17.33 8.84
CA SER A 130 -17.50 17.99 8.28
C SER A 130 -16.34 17.02 8.33
N SER A 131 -15.71 16.82 7.17
CA SER A 131 -14.54 15.97 7.04
C SER A 131 -13.27 16.81 6.98
N TRP A 132 -12.21 16.35 7.64
CA TRP A 132 -10.95 17.09 7.69
C TRP A 132 -9.74 16.17 7.82
N CYS A 133 -8.60 16.62 7.34
CA CYS A 133 -7.33 15.90 7.48
C CYS A 133 -6.20 16.89 7.74
N THR A 134 -5.04 16.39 8.14
CA THR A 134 -3.84 17.20 8.37
C THR A 134 -2.63 16.45 7.87
N PHE A 135 -1.65 17.19 7.36
CA PHE A 135 -0.34 16.70 6.95
C PHE A 135 0.67 17.85 7.05
N GLU A 136 1.95 17.53 6.98
CA GLU A 136 3.02 18.53 7.00
C GLU A 136 3.70 18.55 5.63
N MET A 137 4.06 19.75 5.17
CA MET A 137 4.77 19.94 3.90
C MET A 137 5.79 21.07 4.00
N ASP A 138 6.96 20.97 3.36
CA ASP A 138 7.88 22.11 3.14
C ASP A 138 8.15 22.37 1.64
N VAL A 139 7.56 21.54 0.78
CA VAL A 139 7.57 21.63 -0.69
C VAL A 139 6.15 21.78 -1.24
N PRO A 140 5.98 22.21 -2.51
CA PRO A 140 4.67 22.23 -3.17
C PRO A 140 4.05 20.83 -3.25
N VAL A 141 2.75 20.75 -2.99
CA VAL A 141 1.99 19.49 -3.03
C VAL A 141 0.75 19.60 -3.88
N THR A 142 0.30 18.47 -4.40
CA THR A 142 -1.03 18.30 -4.98
C THR A 142 -1.87 17.46 -4.03
N VAL A 143 -3.02 17.98 -3.63
CA VAL A 143 -4.04 17.28 -2.85
C VAL A 143 -5.13 16.80 -3.79
N GLU A 144 -5.60 15.58 -3.58
CA GLU A 144 -6.80 15.05 -4.23
C GLU A 144 -7.80 14.58 -3.16
N ILE A 145 -9.06 14.96 -3.35
CA ILE A 145 -10.19 14.59 -2.49
C ILE A 145 -11.17 13.81 -3.35
N THR A 146 -11.52 12.60 -2.89
CA THR A 146 -12.46 11.71 -3.55
C THR A 146 -13.75 11.62 -2.76
N LYS A 147 -14.87 11.84 -3.44
CA LYS A 147 -16.21 11.68 -2.89
C LYS A 147 -16.53 10.18 -2.79
N LEU A 148 -16.87 9.73 -1.59
CA LEU A 148 -17.18 8.32 -1.32
C LEU A 148 -18.68 8.03 -1.49
N SER A 149 -19.53 9.04 -1.26
CA SER A 149 -20.97 8.92 -1.50
C SER A 149 -21.28 8.80 -3.01
N SER A 150 -22.49 8.36 -3.34
CA SER A 150 -22.97 8.33 -4.72
C SER A 150 -23.14 9.73 -5.32
N GLY A 151 -23.18 9.78 -6.66
CA GLY A 151 -23.40 11.00 -7.44
C GLY A 151 -22.13 11.77 -7.78
N ASP A 152 -22.19 12.51 -8.87
CA ASP A 152 -21.08 13.24 -9.47
C ASP A 152 -20.68 14.47 -8.64
N ILE A 153 -19.43 14.90 -8.80
CA ILE A 153 -18.96 16.24 -8.42
C ILE A 153 -19.29 17.18 -9.60
N GLU A 154 -20.19 18.13 -9.35
CA GLU A 154 -20.58 19.14 -10.35
C GLU A 154 -19.93 20.49 -10.05
N THR A 155 -19.75 20.81 -8.77
CA THR A 155 -19.17 22.06 -8.31
C THR A 155 -18.17 21.82 -7.20
N CYS A 156 -17.10 22.61 -7.19
CA CYS A 156 -16.14 22.66 -6.10
C CYS A 156 -15.68 24.09 -5.86
N VAL A 157 -15.70 24.53 -4.61
CA VAL A 157 -15.21 25.84 -4.17
C VAL A 157 -14.17 25.64 -3.08
N ILE A 158 -13.01 26.27 -3.25
CA ILE A 158 -11.93 26.24 -2.25
C ILE A 158 -11.90 27.58 -1.51
N ARG A 159 -11.96 27.53 -0.17
CA ARG A 159 -11.97 28.69 0.73
C ARG A 159 -10.74 28.71 1.65
N PRO A 160 -10.17 29.89 1.98
CA PRO A 160 -10.63 31.21 1.58
C PRO A 160 -10.29 31.52 0.11
N ILE A 161 -11.20 32.21 -0.58
CA ILE A 161 -11.08 32.57 -2.01
C ILE A 161 -9.82 33.41 -2.27
N SER A 162 -9.37 34.19 -1.26
CA SER A 162 -8.15 35.00 -1.34
C SER A 162 -6.88 34.20 -1.66
N ARG A 163 -6.91 32.86 -1.50
CA ARG A 163 -5.79 32.00 -1.87
C ARG A 163 -5.73 31.63 -3.35
N GLN A 164 -6.78 31.91 -4.11
CA GLN A 164 -6.81 31.71 -5.57
C GLN A 164 -6.41 30.29 -5.98
N LEU A 165 -6.82 29.29 -5.20
CA LEU A 165 -6.60 27.89 -5.52
C LEU A 165 -7.64 27.44 -6.52
N THR A 166 -7.20 26.85 -7.62
CA THR A 166 -8.08 26.37 -8.70
C THR A 166 -8.34 24.88 -8.53
N PRO A 167 -9.57 24.46 -8.20
CA PRO A 167 -9.93 23.05 -8.19
C PRO A 167 -9.99 22.50 -9.62
N VAL A 168 -9.53 21.27 -9.80
CA VAL A 168 -9.64 20.48 -11.03
C VAL A 168 -10.46 19.23 -10.74
N ILE A 169 -11.68 19.16 -11.27
CA ILE A 169 -12.56 18.00 -11.14
C ILE A 169 -12.07 16.92 -12.13
N SER A 170 -11.98 15.67 -11.69
CA SER A 170 -11.58 14.55 -12.55
C SER A 170 -12.63 14.24 -13.63
N ASP A 171 -12.21 13.59 -14.71
CA ASP A 171 -13.10 13.24 -15.83
C ASP A 171 -14.27 12.34 -15.40
N ASP A 172 -14.02 11.43 -14.45
CA ASP A 172 -15.04 10.56 -13.86
C ASP A 172 -15.94 11.29 -12.83
N LYS A 173 -15.65 12.56 -12.54
CA LYS A 173 -16.33 13.41 -11.56
C LYS A 173 -16.40 12.81 -10.15
N ARG A 174 -15.46 11.93 -9.79
CA ARG A 174 -15.38 11.34 -8.45
C ARG A 174 -14.39 12.03 -7.53
N SER A 175 -13.47 12.81 -8.09
CA SER A 175 -12.43 13.49 -7.32
C SER A 175 -12.23 14.93 -7.75
N VAL A 176 -11.63 15.70 -6.86
CA VAL A 176 -11.13 17.05 -7.14
C VAL A 176 -9.70 17.16 -6.66
N SER A 177 -8.85 17.81 -7.45
CA SER A 177 -7.46 18.06 -7.10
C SER A 177 -7.11 19.54 -7.15
N PHE A 178 -6.12 19.95 -6.35
CA PHE A 178 -5.59 21.30 -6.33
C PHE A 178 -4.18 21.32 -5.73
N GLN A 179 -3.40 22.32 -6.11
CA GLN A 179 -2.04 22.51 -5.63
C GLN A 179 -2.02 23.41 -4.40
N ILE A 180 -1.12 23.14 -3.47
CA ILE A 180 -0.87 23.98 -2.30
C ILE A 180 0.62 24.27 -2.19
N GLU A 181 0.95 25.55 -2.05
CA GLU A 181 2.32 26.02 -1.81
C GLU A 181 2.61 26.15 -0.31
N PRO A 182 3.82 25.79 0.16
CA PRO A 182 4.24 26.04 1.53
C PRO A 182 4.31 27.55 1.80
N ARG A 183 3.92 27.97 3.01
CA ARG A 183 4.01 29.37 3.44
C ARG A 183 5.00 29.53 4.57
N PHE A 184 5.80 30.58 4.47
CA PHE A 184 6.73 31.02 5.50
C PHE A 184 6.32 32.43 5.96
N ALA A 185 6.37 32.68 7.26
CA ALA A 185 6.24 34.02 7.80
C ALA A 185 7.39 34.88 7.26
N GLU A 186 7.11 36.14 6.92
CA GLU A 186 8.13 37.08 6.47
C GLU A 186 9.32 37.07 7.43
N GLN A 187 10.53 37.01 6.86
CA GLN A 187 11.79 36.97 7.59
C GLN A 187 11.93 38.23 8.45
N THR A 188 11.53 38.15 9.72
CA THR A 188 11.81 39.20 10.71
C THR A 188 13.09 38.89 11.50
N THR A 189 13.61 37.66 11.44
CA THR A 189 14.94 37.25 11.92
C THR A 189 15.44 36.04 11.11
N ALA A 190 16.70 35.64 11.28
CA ALA A 190 17.41 34.59 10.54
C ALA A 190 16.79 33.16 10.53
N LYS A 191 15.56 33.00 11.00
CA LYS A 191 14.77 31.77 10.94
C LYS A 191 13.36 32.10 10.44
N SER A 192 13.05 31.76 9.19
CA SER A 192 11.69 31.82 8.65
C SER A 192 10.82 30.77 9.35
N LYS A 193 9.76 31.20 10.05
CA LYS A 193 8.80 30.30 10.69
C LYS A 193 7.76 29.86 9.66
N GLN A 194 7.56 28.57 9.48
CA GLN A 194 6.49 28.06 8.61
C GLN A 194 5.11 28.40 9.19
N VAL A 195 4.16 28.76 8.31
CA VAL A 195 2.78 29.12 8.67
C VAL A 195 1.81 28.05 8.16
N SER A 196 0.88 27.65 9.02
CA SER A 196 -0.15 26.66 8.67
C SER A 196 -1.02 27.12 7.49
N VAL A 197 -1.28 26.21 6.56
CA VAL A 197 -2.07 26.46 5.36
C VAL A 197 -3.43 25.79 5.50
N ASN A 198 -4.40 26.46 6.13
CA ASN A 198 -5.77 25.94 6.30
C ASN A 198 -6.67 26.23 5.10
N VAL A 199 -7.31 25.20 4.55
CA VAL A 199 -8.22 25.31 3.39
C VAL A 199 -9.50 24.53 3.68
N ALA A 200 -10.64 25.08 3.31
CA ALA A 200 -11.92 24.37 3.30
C ALA A 200 -12.33 24.11 1.85
N VAL A 201 -12.80 22.90 1.56
CA VAL A 201 -13.19 22.47 0.22
C VAL A 201 -14.67 22.13 0.24
N GLU A 202 -15.46 22.85 -0.54
CA GLU A 202 -16.91 22.71 -0.60
C GLU A 202 -17.27 22.02 -1.93
N ILE A 203 -17.71 20.76 -1.88
CA ILE A 203 -18.09 19.93 -3.02
C ILE A 203 -19.62 19.80 -3.06
N ASN A 204 -20.26 20.28 -4.13
CA ASN A 204 -21.73 20.33 -4.26
C ASN A 204 -22.42 20.97 -3.04
N GLY A 205 -21.79 21.97 -2.40
CA GLY A 205 -22.33 22.62 -1.19
C GLY A 205 -22.08 21.86 0.12
N GLN A 206 -21.34 20.75 0.11
CA GLN A 206 -20.93 19.98 1.30
C GLN A 206 -19.44 20.22 1.60
N THR A 207 -19.07 20.34 2.87
CA THR A 207 -17.69 20.66 3.31
C THR A 207 -17.00 19.46 3.93
#